data_AF-A0A8T7GVQ9-F1
#
_entry.id   AF-A0A8T7GVQ9-F1
#
_cell.length_a   1.000
_cell.length_b   1.000
_cell.length_c   1.000
_cell.angle_alpha   90.00
_cell.angle_beta   90.00
_cell.angle_gamma   90.00
#
_symmetry.space_group_name_H-M   'P 1'
#
loop_
_entity.id
_entity.type
_entity.pdbx_description
1 polymer ?
#
loop_
_entity_poly.entity_id
_entity_poly.type
_entity_poly.pdbx_seq_one_letter_code
_entity_poly.pdbx_strand_id
1 'polypeptide(L)'
;MGEAEGRKKLAVVFDANVVIASLIKESGLNRYIVTLTPIIYPSYYPKILRREVLEHIPVIAQKARRPENEISMALESILERLREVESRALFQFIEESIRYVNDEEDSLYVAAALYLKRSFKQVIIITWNKRDFKFWQLMRHWIRVLTPREFYVSYLRLVPRPRLAPPCLACAVDRLDIAIKAALLYLNESDYIIMERLSDESIELETYCHRVLIKYEKDHFAICPQILSIKECIEIYEKPMTEERIRNIMEAYEICRPRTK
;
A
#
# COMPACT_ATOMS: atom_id res chain seq x y z
N MET A 1 10.05 6.38 -27.72
CA MET A 1 9.62 7.74 -27.31
C MET A 1 8.11 7.75 -27.19
N GLY A 2 7.62 8.02 -25.98
CA GLY A 2 6.20 8.09 -25.63
C GLY A 2 6.07 8.50 -24.16
N GLU A 3 5.84 9.78 -23.95
CA GLU A 3 5.87 10.51 -22.68
C GLU A 3 4.78 10.04 -21.69
N ALA A 4 5.14 9.30 -20.62
CA ALA A 4 4.30 9.16 -19.42
C ALA A 4 5.01 8.53 -18.19
N GLU A 5 6.35 8.41 -18.18
CA GLU A 5 7.04 7.63 -17.14
C GLU A 5 7.22 8.37 -15.79
N GLY A 6 6.52 9.50 -15.61
CA GLY A 6 6.63 10.37 -14.44
C GLY A 6 5.49 10.30 -13.42
N ARG A 7 4.63 9.27 -13.41
CA ARG A 7 3.66 9.14 -12.31
C ARG A 7 4.41 8.80 -11.02
N LYS A 8 4.14 9.57 -9.96
CA LYS A 8 4.69 9.31 -8.62
C LYS A 8 4.28 7.90 -8.18
N LYS A 9 5.19 7.18 -7.53
CA LYS A 9 5.00 5.74 -7.24
C LYS A 9 3.82 5.49 -6.29
N LEU A 10 3.80 6.21 -5.17
CA LEU A 10 2.92 5.94 -4.04
C LEU A 10 2.45 7.26 -3.40
N ALA A 11 1.17 7.33 -3.05
CA ALA A 11 0.61 8.35 -2.15
C ALA A 11 -0.08 7.69 -0.96
N VAL A 12 -0.17 8.42 0.14
CA VAL A 12 -0.84 7.98 1.36
C VAL A 12 -2.01 8.91 1.67
N VAL A 13 -3.17 8.34 2.00
CA VAL A 13 -4.35 9.05 2.52
C VAL A 13 -4.55 8.66 3.97
N PHE A 14 -4.63 9.66 4.85
CA PHE A 14 -4.88 9.46 6.27
C PHE A 14 -6.36 9.58 6.60
N ASP A 15 -6.86 8.58 7.33
CA ASP A 15 -8.14 8.62 8.05
C ASP A 15 -8.02 9.51 9.31
N ALA A 16 -9.11 10.24 9.62
CA ALA A 16 -9.25 11.09 10.80
C ALA A 16 -8.93 10.31 12.08
N ASN A 17 -9.41 9.08 12.18
CA ASN A 17 -9.20 8.24 13.35
C ASN A 17 -7.72 7.94 13.62
N VAL A 18 -6.89 7.86 12.58
CA VAL A 18 -5.44 7.63 12.74
C VAL A 18 -4.77 8.89 13.26
N VAL A 19 -5.17 10.07 12.78
CA VAL A 19 -4.68 11.37 13.25
C VAL A 19 -5.12 11.61 14.70
N ILE A 20 -6.40 11.43 15.00
CA ILE A 20 -6.97 11.55 16.36
C ILE A 20 -6.24 10.61 17.33
N ALA A 21 -6.04 9.35 16.96
CA ALA A 21 -5.36 8.39 17.81
C ALA A 21 -3.87 8.73 18.03
N SER A 22 -3.25 9.52 17.14
CA SER A 22 -1.90 10.03 17.33
C SER A 22 -1.80 11.16 18.35
N LEU A 23 -2.89 11.92 18.55
CA LEU A 23 -2.98 13.02 19.51
C LEU A 23 -3.30 12.54 20.93
N ILE A 24 -4.02 11.42 21.07
CA ILE A 24 -4.42 10.88 22.38
C ILE A 24 -3.26 10.19 23.12
N LYS A 25 -2.37 9.49 22.39
CA LYS A 25 -1.29 8.70 23.00
C LYS A 25 0.07 9.39 22.85
N GLU A 26 0.75 9.62 23.98
CA GLU A 26 2.07 10.30 24.01
C GLU A 26 3.14 9.57 23.20
N SER A 27 3.12 8.24 23.23
CA SER A 27 4.01 7.37 22.47
C SER A 27 3.20 6.31 21.74
N GLY A 28 3.59 5.97 20.53
CA GLY A 28 2.99 4.85 19.81
C GLY A 28 3.11 4.94 18.31
N LEU A 29 2.70 3.84 17.70
CA LEU A 29 2.79 3.63 16.26
C LEU A 29 2.07 4.72 15.45
N ASN A 30 0.91 5.22 15.91
CA ASN A 30 0.17 6.26 15.21
C ASN A 30 0.98 7.55 15.10
N ARG A 31 1.56 8.01 16.22
CA ARG A 31 2.41 9.22 16.25
C ARG A 31 3.63 9.07 15.35
N TYR A 32 4.25 7.89 15.36
CA TYR A 32 5.36 7.56 14.47
C TYR A 32 4.95 7.67 12.99
N ILE A 33 3.82 7.06 12.62
CA ILE A 33 3.33 7.03 11.24
C ILE A 33 2.93 8.42 10.76
N VAL A 34 2.11 9.18 11.51
CA VAL A 34 1.69 10.51 11.05
C VAL A 34 2.85 11.50 10.96
N THR A 35 3.95 11.26 11.69
CA THR A 35 5.12 12.14 11.68
C THR A 35 6.11 11.79 10.56
N LEU A 36 6.40 10.50 10.34
CA LEU A 36 7.44 10.06 9.41
C LEU A 36 6.91 9.80 8.00
N THR A 37 5.67 9.33 7.87
CA THR A 37 5.10 9.05 6.55
C THR A 37 5.13 10.28 5.63
N PRO A 38 4.79 11.50 6.08
CA PRO A 38 4.82 12.68 5.22
C PRO A 38 6.24 13.10 4.77
N ILE A 39 7.27 12.66 5.48
CA ILE A 39 8.68 12.89 5.11
C ILE A 39 9.10 11.97 3.96
N ILE A 40 8.58 10.74 3.94
CA ILE A 40 8.98 9.70 2.99
C ILE A 40 8.04 9.65 1.78
N TYR A 41 6.74 9.82 2.01
CA TYR A 41 5.69 9.68 1.02
C TYR A 41 4.78 10.90 0.99
N PRO A 42 4.38 11.37 -0.22
CA PRO A 42 3.31 12.36 -0.35
C PRO A 42 2.05 11.89 0.37
N SER A 43 1.70 12.61 1.44
CA SER A 43 0.63 12.25 2.37
C SER A 43 -0.49 13.27 2.27
N TYR A 44 -1.73 12.79 2.28
CA TYR A 44 -2.93 13.54 1.97
C TYR A 44 -4.04 13.28 2.99
N TYR A 45 -4.98 14.21 3.08
CA TYR A 45 -6.24 14.02 3.80
C TYR A 45 -7.39 14.75 3.07
N PRO A 46 -8.63 14.23 3.09
CA PRO A 46 -9.79 14.96 2.58
C PRO A 46 -10.08 16.20 3.44
N LYS A 47 -10.32 17.38 2.86
CA LYS A 47 -10.58 18.62 3.63
C LYS A 47 -11.60 18.48 4.77
N ILE A 48 -12.63 17.67 4.56
CA ILE A 48 -13.69 17.43 5.54
C ILE A 48 -13.17 16.82 6.85
N LEU A 49 -12.06 16.07 6.81
CA LEU A 49 -11.36 15.57 8.00
C LEU A 49 -10.88 16.70 8.91
N ARG A 50 -10.45 17.85 8.37
CA ARG A 50 -10.04 18.98 9.21
C ARG A 50 -11.20 19.44 10.08
N ARG A 51 -12.41 19.51 9.50
CA ARG A 51 -13.62 19.89 10.22
C ARG A 51 -13.96 18.85 11.30
N GLU A 52 -13.98 17.58 10.95
CA GLU A 52 -14.26 16.47 11.87
C GLU A 52 -13.30 16.47 13.08
N VAL A 53 -11.99 16.57 12.84
CA VAL A 53 -11.00 16.55 13.93
C VAL A 53 -11.10 17.80 14.80
N LEU A 54 -11.35 18.98 14.22
CA LEU A 54 -11.56 20.22 14.97
C LEU A 54 -12.79 20.15 15.87
N GLU A 55 -13.90 19.60 15.38
CA GLU A 55 -15.14 19.40 16.16
C GLU A 55 -14.92 18.43 17.34
N HIS A 56 -13.93 17.53 17.25
CA HIS A 56 -13.59 16.58 18.31
C HIS A 56 -12.51 17.04 19.29
N ILE A 57 -11.92 18.23 19.15
CA ILE A 57 -10.83 18.72 20.03
C ILE A 57 -11.14 18.58 21.53
N PRO A 58 -12.31 18.98 22.06
CA PRO A 58 -12.60 18.87 23.49
C PRO A 58 -12.55 17.42 23.99
N VAL A 59 -13.08 16.48 23.20
CA VAL A 59 -13.08 15.05 23.52
C VAL A 59 -11.67 14.47 23.46
N ILE A 60 -10.87 14.89 22.47
CA ILE A 60 -9.47 14.48 22.32
C ILE A 60 -8.64 14.97 23.50
N ALA A 61 -8.78 16.24 23.89
CA ALA A 61 -8.12 16.87 25.02
C ALA A 61 -8.44 16.15 26.33
N GLN A 62 -9.72 15.84 26.57
CA GLN A 62 -10.14 15.07 27.73
C GLN A 62 -9.49 13.68 27.76
N LYS A 63 -9.48 12.95 26.64
CA LYS A 63 -8.88 11.61 26.54
C LYS A 63 -7.36 11.64 26.69
N ALA A 64 -6.70 12.65 26.13
CA ALA A 64 -5.26 12.85 26.22
C ALA A 64 -4.81 13.38 27.59
N ARG A 65 -5.75 13.90 28.42
CA ARG A 65 -5.48 14.63 29.66
C ARG A 65 -4.56 15.83 29.42
N ARG A 66 -4.83 16.57 28.34
CA ARG A 66 -4.09 17.76 27.91
C ARG A 66 -5.06 18.91 27.67
N PRO A 67 -4.63 20.16 27.81
CA PRO A 67 -5.49 21.29 27.50
C PRO A 67 -5.72 21.41 25.97
N GLU A 68 -6.89 21.91 25.59
CA GLU A 68 -7.36 21.95 24.19
C GLU A 68 -6.41 22.72 23.26
N ASN A 69 -5.73 23.75 23.77
CA ASN A 69 -4.75 24.54 23.03
C ASN A 69 -3.53 23.69 22.63
N GLU A 70 -3.02 22.82 23.52
CA GLU A 70 -1.91 21.91 23.19
C GLU A 70 -2.32 20.92 22.10
N ILE A 71 -3.54 20.38 22.17
CA ILE A 71 -4.09 19.49 21.15
C ILE A 71 -4.23 20.21 19.80
N SER A 72 -4.74 21.44 19.82
CA SER A 72 -4.91 22.27 18.63
C SER A 72 -3.58 22.55 17.94
N MET A 73 -2.55 22.94 18.72
CA MET A 73 -1.19 23.17 18.21
C MET A 73 -0.58 21.89 17.62
N ALA A 74 -0.77 20.75 18.29
CA ALA A 74 -0.28 19.47 17.78
C ALA A 74 -0.99 19.05 16.49
N LEU A 75 -2.31 19.28 16.38
CA LEU A 75 -3.08 19.00 15.17
C LEU A 75 -2.60 19.85 13.99
N GLU A 76 -2.48 21.18 14.17
CA GLU A 76 -1.98 22.07 13.11
C GLU A 76 -0.59 21.62 12.65
N SER A 77 0.33 21.31 13.57
CA SER A 77 1.67 20.82 13.21
C SER A 77 1.66 19.50 12.40
N ILE A 78 0.69 18.61 12.63
CA ILE A 78 0.51 17.40 11.83
C ILE A 78 -0.04 17.78 10.45
N LEU A 79 -1.13 18.56 10.41
CA LEU A 79 -1.83 18.91 9.18
C LEU A 79 -0.96 19.75 8.24
N GLU A 80 -0.07 20.60 8.75
CA GLU A 80 0.91 21.37 7.95
C GLU A 80 1.79 20.49 7.06
N ARG A 81 2.02 19.23 7.46
CA ARG A 81 2.83 18.27 6.70
C ARG A 81 2.01 17.42 5.74
N LEU A 82 0.68 17.43 5.89
CA LEU A 82 -0.23 16.70 5.04
C LEU A 82 -0.84 17.63 3.98
N ARG A 83 -1.10 17.08 2.80
CA ARG A 83 -1.69 17.84 1.69
C ARG A 83 -3.20 17.67 1.71
N GLU A 84 -3.91 18.78 1.82
CA GLU A 84 -5.37 18.75 1.75
C GLU A 84 -5.87 18.43 0.34
N VAL A 85 -6.87 17.55 0.25
CA VAL A 85 -7.64 17.32 -0.98
C VAL A 85 -8.97 18.06 -0.87
N GLU A 86 -9.17 19.05 -1.73
CA GLU A 86 -10.36 19.89 -1.75
C GLU A 86 -11.63 19.10 -2.11
N SER A 87 -12.73 19.34 -1.39
CA SER A 87 -14.00 18.62 -1.58
C SER A 87 -14.51 18.67 -3.02
N ARG A 88 -14.32 19.80 -3.71
CA ARG A 88 -14.69 19.96 -5.13
C ARG A 88 -14.00 18.96 -6.06
N ALA A 89 -12.77 18.55 -5.74
CA ALA A 89 -12.02 17.59 -6.55
C ALA A 89 -12.55 16.15 -6.36
N LEU A 90 -13.14 15.88 -5.19
CA LEU A 90 -13.68 14.58 -4.81
C LEU A 90 -15.07 14.33 -5.40
N PHE A 91 -15.85 15.38 -5.69
CA PHE A 91 -17.26 15.28 -6.11
C PHE A 91 -17.49 14.28 -7.25
N GLN A 92 -16.63 14.29 -8.27
CA GLN A 92 -16.71 13.39 -9.42
C GLN A 92 -16.50 11.89 -9.09
N PHE A 93 -16.02 11.57 -7.89
CA PHE A 93 -15.74 10.21 -7.44
C PHE A 93 -16.66 9.72 -6.33
N ILE A 94 -17.53 10.57 -5.78
CA ILE A 94 -18.36 10.21 -4.61
C ILE A 94 -19.22 8.98 -4.93
N GLU A 95 -19.96 9.03 -6.05
CA GLU A 95 -20.85 7.93 -6.44
C GLU A 95 -20.11 6.60 -6.66
N GLU A 96 -18.92 6.67 -7.27
CA GLU A 96 -18.05 5.52 -7.46
C GLU A 96 -17.52 4.99 -6.12
N SER A 97 -17.09 5.90 -5.24
CA SER A 97 -16.44 5.57 -3.97
C SER A 97 -17.34 4.81 -2.99
N ILE A 98 -18.64 5.13 -2.94
CA ILE A 98 -19.64 4.46 -2.10
C ILE A 98 -19.70 2.96 -2.39
N ARG A 99 -19.44 2.56 -3.65
CA ARG A 99 -19.48 1.15 -4.07
C ARG A 99 -18.40 0.31 -3.39
N TYR A 100 -17.34 0.91 -2.88
CA TYR A 100 -16.18 0.24 -2.30
C TYR A 100 -16.15 0.24 -0.76
N VAL A 101 -17.17 0.78 -0.12
CA VAL A 101 -17.28 0.84 1.34
C VAL A 101 -18.57 0.17 1.82
N ASN A 102 -18.60 -0.16 3.09
CA ASN A 102 -19.79 -0.61 3.82
C ASN A 102 -20.37 0.52 4.68
N ASP A 103 -19.54 1.50 5.06
CA ASP A 103 -19.93 2.75 5.71
C ASP A 103 -19.75 3.91 4.72
N GLU A 104 -20.82 4.67 4.45
CA GLU A 104 -20.79 5.77 3.50
C GLU A 104 -19.88 6.93 3.96
N GLU A 105 -19.64 7.09 5.27
CA GLU A 105 -18.73 8.13 5.78
C GLU A 105 -17.29 7.88 5.31
N ASP A 106 -16.89 6.61 5.18
CA ASP A 106 -15.56 6.21 4.71
C ASP A 106 -15.35 6.41 3.19
N SER A 107 -16.44 6.65 2.44
CA SER A 107 -16.39 6.84 0.98
C SER A 107 -15.49 8.01 0.57
N LEU A 108 -15.38 9.04 1.42
CA LEU A 108 -14.56 10.22 1.16
C LEU A 108 -13.05 9.90 1.08
N TYR A 109 -12.58 8.92 1.87
CA TYR A 109 -11.20 8.44 1.79
C TYR A 109 -10.94 7.68 0.49
N VAL A 110 -11.91 6.89 0.04
CA VAL A 110 -11.86 6.20 -1.25
C VAL A 110 -11.91 7.20 -2.41
N ALA A 111 -12.78 8.22 -2.36
CA ALA A 111 -12.85 9.27 -3.36
C ALA A 111 -11.51 10.02 -3.49
N ALA A 112 -10.87 10.33 -2.36
CA ALA A 112 -9.53 10.92 -2.35
C ALA A 112 -8.49 9.99 -2.97
N ALA A 113 -8.55 8.69 -2.67
CA ALA A 113 -7.65 7.72 -3.28
C ALA A 113 -7.85 7.59 -4.80
N LEU A 114 -9.09 7.52 -5.28
CA LEU A 114 -9.43 7.49 -6.70
C LEU A 114 -8.96 8.77 -7.42
N TYR A 115 -9.13 9.93 -6.81
CA TYR A 115 -8.58 11.19 -7.32
C TYR A 115 -7.05 11.12 -7.47
N LEU A 116 -6.35 10.68 -6.42
CA LEU A 116 -4.89 10.58 -6.41
C LEU A 116 -4.36 9.53 -7.39
N LYS A 117 -5.14 8.47 -7.70
CA LYS A 117 -4.77 7.46 -8.70
C LYS A 117 -4.54 8.02 -10.11
N ARG A 118 -5.02 9.24 -10.42
CA ARG A 118 -4.70 9.96 -11.67
C ARG A 118 -3.20 10.33 -11.76
N SER A 119 -2.57 10.59 -10.63
CA SER A 119 -1.19 11.08 -10.52
C SER A 119 -0.22 10.06 -9.94
N PHE A 120 -0.74 9.06 -9.22
CA PHE A 120 0.04 8.05 -8.52
C PHE A 120 -0.24 6.63 -9.03
N LYS A 121 0.80 5.79 -9.10
CA LYS A 121 0.63 4.37 -9.50
C LYS A 121 -0.17 3.61 -8.45
N GLN A 122 0.12 3.84 -7.17
CA GLN A 122 -0.58 3.26 -6.04
C GLN A 122 -1.01 4.33 -5.04
N VAL A 123 -2.13 4.09 -4.37
CA VAL A 123 -2.55 4.89 -3.21
C VAL A 123 -2.83 3.97 -2.03
N ILE A 124 -2.43 4.39 -0.84
CA ILE A 124 -2.66 3.65 0.41
C ILE A 124 -3.53 4.50 1.33
N ILE A 125 -4.68 3.98 1.73
CA ILE A 125 -5.50 4.52 2.80
C ILE A 125 -5.05 3.88 4.11
N ILE A 126 -4.65 4.70 5.09
CA ILE A 126 -4.31 4.23 6.43
C ILE A 126 -5.49 4.48 7.35
N THR A 127 -6.08 3.42 7.90
CA THR A 127 -7.28 3.46 8.74
C THR A 127 -7.27 2.35 9.80
N TRP A 128 -7.94 2.56 10.92
CA TRP A 128 -8.24 1.48 11.87
C TRP A 128 -9.49 0.66 11.49
N ASN A 129 -10.36 1.22 10.64
CA ASN A 129 -11.68 0.72 10.29
C ASN A 129 -11.65 -0.10 8.99
N LYS A 130 -10.60 -0.92 8.80
CA LYS A 130 -10.36 -1.64 7.54
C LYS A 130 -11.54 -2.51 7.06
N ARG A 131 -12.33 -3.05 8.00
CA ARG A 131 -13.51 -3.87 7.73
C ARG A 131 -14.61 -3.14 6.95
N ASP A 132 -14.60 -1.81 7.00
CA ASP A 132 -15.59 -0.96 6.37
C ASP A 132 -15.26 -0.72 4.88
N PHE A 133 -14.13 -1.28 4.40
CA PHE A 133 -13.69 -1.19 3.02
C PHE A 133 -13.74 -2.56 2.32
N LYS A 134 -14.17 -2.56 1.05
CA LYS A 134 -14.13 -3.73 0.16
C LYS A 134 -12.72 -3.93 -0.38
N PHE A 135 -11.82 -4.39 0.49
CA PHE A 135 -10.38 -4.51 0.25
C PHE A 135 -10.01 -5.05 -1.14
N TRP A 136 -10.50 -6.23 -1.51
CA TRP A 136 -10.15 -6.86 -2.80
C TRP A 136 -10.66 -6.12 -4.03
N GLN A 137 -11.74 -5.35 -3.89
CA GLN A 137 -12.24 -4.53 -5.00
C GLN A 137 -11.34 -3.31 -5.18
N LEU A 138 -10.96 -2.62 -4.09
CA LEU A 138 -10.03 -1.49 -4.12
C LEU A 138 -8.63 -1.88 -4.61
N MET A 139 -8.16 -3.08 -4.26
CA MET A 139 -6.87 -3.60 -4.70
C MET A 139 -6.74 -3.67 -6.23
N ARG A 140 -7.83 -3.97 -6.94
CA ARG A 140 -7.86 -3.97 -8.43
C ARG A 140 -7.62 -2.58 -9.03
N HIS A 141 -7.82 -1.53 -8.25
CA HIS A 141 -7.51 -0.15 -8.62
C HIS A 141 -6.14 0.30 -8.08
N TRP A 142 -5.32 -0.61 -7.54
CA TRP A 142 -4.08 -0.30 -6.83
C TRP A 142 -4.30 0.69 -5.68
N ILE A 143 -5.44 0.57 -5.00
CA ILE A 143 -5.76 1.27 -3.76
C ILE A 143 -5.72 0.24 -2.64
N ARG A 144 -4.73 0.38 -1.74
CA ARG A 144 -4.62 -0.45 -0.53
C ARG A 144 -5.32 0.22 0.63
N VAL A 145 -5.99 -0.57 1.46
CA VAL A 145 -6.45 -0.12 2.76
C VAL A 145 -5.63 -0.87 3.80
N LEU A 146 -4.94 -0.16 4.67
CA LEU A 146 -4.01 -0.75 5.64
C LEU A 146 -4.26 -0.18 7.03
N THR A 147 -4.11 -1.04 8.03
CA THR A 147 -3.93 -0.54 9.40
C THR A 147 -2.58 0.15 9.55
N PRO A 148 -2.42 1.04 10.53
CA PRO A 148 -1.12 1.63 10.84
C PRO A 148 0.00 0.58 10.99
N ARG A 149 -0.31 -0.58 11.61
CA ARG A 149 0.66 -1.68 11.78
C ARG A 149 1.07 -2.33 10.46
N GLU A 150 0.11 -2.63 9.60
CA GLU A 150 0.38 -3.23 8.29
C GLU A 150 1.20 -2.27 7.42
N PHE A 151 0.87 -0.97 7.44
CA PHE A 151 1.62 0.05 6.72
C PHE A 151 3.05 0.17 7.22
N TYR A 152 3.24 0.26 8.54
CA TYR A 152 4.58 0.34 9.13
C TYR A 152 5.45 -0.86 8.74
N VAL A 153 4.94 -2.09 8.90
CA VAL A 153 5.72 -3.29 8.61
C VAL A 153 6.04 -3.43 7.13
N SER A 154 5.13 -3.01 6.24
CA SER A 154 5.26 -3.23 4.80
C SER A 154 6.00 -2.11 4.07
N TYR A 155 5.93 -0.87 4.55
CA TYR A 155 6.42 0.31 3.83
C TYR A 155 7.45 1.15 4.60
N LEU A 156 7.41 1.19 5.93
CA LEU A 156 8.34 2.02 6.72
C LEU A 156 9.47 1.21 7.35
N ARG A 157 9.22 -0.04 7.71
CA ARG A 157 10.21 -0.90 8.36
C ARG A 157 11.08 -1.56 7.29
N LEU A 158 12.39 -1.37 7.41
CA LEU A 158 13.38 -2.19 6.73
C LEU A 158 13.34 -3.60 7.36
N VAL A 159 12.50 -4.50 6.83
CA VAL A 159 12.43 -5.88 7.32
C VAL A 159 13.50 -6.72 6.61
N PRO A 160 14.44 -7.36 7.33
CA PRO A 160 15.24 -8.43 6.78
C PRO A 160 14.37 -9.70 6.71
N ARG A 161 14.11 -10.17 5.49
CA ARG A 161 13.44 -11.43 5.08
C ARG A 161 12.16 -11.85 5.85
N PRO A 162 11.00 -11.91 5.19
CA PRO A 162 9.75 -12.39 5.79
C PRO A 162 9.79 -13.90 6.05
N ARG A 163 9.08 -14.38 7.08
CA ARG A 163 9.04 -15.81 7.47
C ARG A 163 8.16 -16.71 6.60
N LEU A 164 7.26 -16.14 5.80
CA LEU A 164 6.23 -16.88 5.05
C LEU A 164 6.39 -16.80 3.53
N ALA A 165 7.50 -16.23 3.03
CA ALA A 165 7.67 -16.08 1.58
C ALA A 165 7.97 -17.42 0.88
N PRO A 166 7.48 -17.60 -0.36
CA PRO A 166 7.99 -18.64 -1.24
C PRO A 166 9.51 -18.56 -1.39
N PRO A 167 10.21 -19.68 -1.62
CA PRO A 167 11.63 -19.64 -1.92
C PRO A 167 11.90 -18.85 -3.20
N CYS A 168 13.12 -18.33 -3.34
CA CYS A 168 13.49 -17.67 -4.58
C CYS A 168 13.47 -18.68 -5.75
N LEU A 169 12.94 -18.25 -6.89
CA LEU A 169 12.94 -19.01 -8.13
C LEU A 169 14.12 -18.57 -9.00
N ALA A 170 14.99 -19.52 -9.36
CA ALA A 170 16.03 -19.29 -10.36
C ALA A 170 15.44 -19.49 -11.76
N CYS A 171 15.58 -18.49 -12.62
CA CYS A 171 14.95 -18.46 -13.94
C CYS A 171 15.98 -18.25 -15.04
N ALA A 172 16.30 -19.33 -15.77
CA ALA A 172 17.33 -19.35 -16.81
C ALA A 172 16.81 -18.77 -18.14
N VAL A 173 16.33 -17.53 -18.09
CA VAL A 173 15.89 -16.75 -19.24
C VAL A 173 16.76 -15.50 -19.37
N ASP A 174 16.94 -15.02 -20.60
CA ASP A 174 17.72 -13.83 -20.94
C ASP A 174 16.87 -12.54 -20.98
N ARG A 175 15.56 -12.69 -20.81
CA ARG A 175 14.57 -11.62 -20.97
C ARG A 175 13.81 -11.34 -19.69
N LEU A 176 13.91 -10.09 -19.23
CA LEU A 176 13.26 -9.62 -18.00
C LEU A 176 11.73 -9.76 -18.05
N ASP A 177 11.09 -9.47 -19.18
CA ASP A 177 9.64 -9.60 -19.32
C ASP A 177 9.15 -11.05 -19.15
N ILE A 178 9.95 -12.03 -19.57
CA ILE A 178 9.68 -13.45 -19.36
C ILE A 178 9.86 -13.82 -17.88
N ALA A 179 10.91 -13.31 -17.23
CA ALA A 179 11.12 -13.51 -15.80
C ALA A 179 9.97 -12.93 -14.95
N ILE A 180 9.45 -11.76 -15.32
CA ILE A 180 8.27 -11.15 -14.67
C ILE A 180 7.04 -12.04 -14.86
N LYS A 181 6.79 -12.55 -16.08
CA LYS A 181 5.67 -13.46 -16.34
C LYS A 181 5.77 -14.72 -15.48
N ALA A 182 6.95 -15.32 -15.36
CA ALA A 182 7.18 -16.47 -14.50
C ALA A 182 6.94 -16.13 -13.03
N ALA A 183 7.38 -14.95 -12.56
CA ALA A 183 7.14 -14.49 -11.19
C ALA A 183 5.64 -14.38 -10.87
N LEU A 184 4.84 -13.80 -11.77
CA LEU A 184 3.39 -13.67 -11.60
C LEU A 184 2.70 -15.03 -11.50
N LEU A 185 3.04 -15.98 -12.39
CA LEU A 185 2.53 -17.35 -12.34
C LEU A 185 2.95 -18.05 -11.04
N TYR A 186 4.20 -17.93 -10.65
CA TYR A 186 4.75 -18.53 -9.43
C TYR A 186 4.02 -18.05 -8.16
N LEU A 187 3.61 -16.79 -8.15
CA LEU A 187 2.89 -16.16 -7.04
C LEU A 187 1.37 -16.27 -7.15
N ASN A 188 0.86 -16.79 -8.27
CA ASN A 188 -0.57 -16.80 -8.60
C ASN A 188 -1.19 -15.38 -8.56
N GLU A 189 -0.48 -14.42 -9.14
CA GLU A 189 -0.85 -13.00 -9.18
C GLU A 189 -1.05 -12.57 -10.63
N SER A 190 -1.97 -11.65 -10.88
CA SER A 190 -2.33 -11.25 -12.25
C SER A 190 -1.80 -9.89 -12.69
N ASP A 191 -1.34 -9.06 -11.75
CA ASP A 191 -0.90 -7.71 -12.03
C ASP A 191 0.24 -7.27 -11.09
N TYR A 192 0.99 -6.25 -11.50
CA TYR A 192 2.10 -5.70 -10.74
C TYR A 192 2.35 -4.22 -11.06
N ILE A 193 3.06 -3.55 -10.16
CA ILE A 193 3.66 -2.25 -10.39
C ILE A 193 5.18 -2.33 -10.21
N ILE A 194 5.92 -1.66 -11.10
CA ILE A 194 7.37 -1.48 -10.93
C ILE A 194 7.58 -0.39 -9.87
N MET A 195 8.14 -0.79 -8.73
CA MET A 195 8.48 0.08 -7.62
C MET A 195 9.82 0.74 -7.86
N GLU A 196 10.86 0.01 -8.24
CA GLU A 196 12.19 0.59 -8.45
C GLU A 196 12.97 -0.18 -9.52
N ARG A 197 13.77 0.54 -10.30
CA ARG A 197 14.84 -0.04 -11.11
C ARG A 197 16.14 0.31 -10.41
N LEU A 198 16.82 -0.70 -9.91
CA LEU A 198 18.08 -0.56 -9.18
C LEU A 198 19.24 -0.48 -10.19
N SER A 199 20.37 0.07 -9.74
CA SER A 199 21.53 0.34 -10.59
C SER A 199 22.24 -0.92 -11.11
N ASP A 200 21.93 -2.10 -10.56
CA ASP A 200 22.56 -3.39 -10.86
C ASP A 200 21.69 -4.29 -11.76
N GLU A 201 20.85 -3.68 -12.61
CA GLU A 201 19.85 -4.37 -13.43
C GLU A 201 18.77 -5.12 -12.63
N SER A 202 18.76 -4.99 -11.29
CA SER A 202 17.68 -5.51 -10.47
C SER A 202 16.44 -4.62 -10.61
N ILE A 203 15.28 -5.26 -10.55
CA ILE A 203 14.01 -4.56 -10.45
C ILE A 203 13.27 -5.01 -9.20
N GLU A 204 12.54 -4.06 -8.64
CA GLU A 204 11.63 -4.33 -7.54
C GLU A 204 10.19 -4.08 -8.00
N LEU A 205 9.37 -5.10 -7.81
CA LEU A 205 7.97 -5.11 -8.15
C LEU A 205 7.12 -5.19 -6.89
N GLU A 206 5.90 -4.70 -6.98
CA GLU A 206 4.86 -5.00 -6.01
C GLU A 206 3.65 -5.62 -6.73
N THR A 207 3.20 -6.78 -6.27
CA THR A 207 1.96 -7.44 -6.68
C THR A 207 0.86 -7.12 -5.66
N TYR A 208 -0.33 -7.74 -5.76
CA TYR A 208 -1.35 -7.54 -4.73
C TYR A 208 -0.89 -7.95 -3.33
N CYS A 209 -0.14 -9.05 -3.20
CA CYS A 209 0.29 -9.56 -1.91
C CYS A 209 1.80 -9.66 -1.69
N HIS A 210 2.62 -9.27 -2.67
CA HIS A 210 4.06 -9.44 -2.60
C HIS A 210 4.83 -8.19 -2.98
N ARG A 211 6.02 -8.08 -2.42
CA ARG A 211 7.13 -7.32 -2.96
C ARG A 211 8.11 -8.32 -3.56
N VAL A 212 8.55 -8.13 -4.80
CA VAL A 212 9.38 -9.10 -5.52
C VAL A 212 10.64 -8.42 -5.99
N LEU A 213 11.79 -8.92 -5.53
CA LEU A 213 13.08 -8.53 -6.07
C LEU A 213 13.44 -9.51 -7.19
N ILE A 214 13.66 -8.98 -8.40
CA ILE A 214 14.16 -9.76 -9.53
C ILE A 214 15.55 -9.22 -9.85
N LYS A 215 16.56 -10.08 -9.75
CA LYS A 215 17.95 -9.71 -9.98
C LYS A 215 18.58 -10.63 -11.01
N TYR A 216 19.32 -10.07 -11.96
CA TYR A 216 20.10 -10.90 -12.88
C TYR A 216 21.43 -11.29 -12.22
N GLU A 217 21.66 -12.60 -12.06
CA GLU A 217 22.86 -13.14 -11.42
C GLU A 217 23.54 -14.14 -12.35
N LYS A 218 24.73 -13.79 -12.83
CA LYS A 218 25.57 -14.58 -13.75
C LYS A 218 24.87 -14.84 -15.10
N ASP A 219 23.94 -15.78 -15.13
CA ASP A 219 23.31 -16.38 -16.31
C ASP A 219 21.80 -16.62 -16.14
N HIS A 220 21.20 -16.19 -15.02
CA HIS A 220 19.78 -16.37 -14.74
C HIS A 220 19.22 -15.19 -13.93
N PHE A 221 17.89 -15.05 -13.93
CA PHE A 221 17.20 -14.18 -12.98
C PHE A 221 16.91 -14.92 -11.68
N ALA A 222 17.31 -14.34 -10.54
CA ALA A 222 16.85 -14.72 -9.22
C ALA A 222 15.58 -13.91 -8.89
N ILE A 223 14.45 -14.61 -8.76
CA ILE A 223 13.14 -14.02 -8.42
C ILE A 223 12.87 -14.32 -6.93
N CYS A 224 12.98 -13.30 -6.08
CA CYS A 224 12.85 -13.42 -4.63
C CYS A 224 11.61 -12.67 -4.13
N PRO A 225 10.48 -13.36 -3.95
CA PRO A 225 9.26 -12.75 -3.42
C PRO A 225 9.32 -12.58 -1.89
N GLN A 226 8.60 -11.57 -1.41
CA GLN A 226 8.34 -11.30 -0.01
C GLN A 226 6.85 -11.00 0.16
N ILE A 227 6.15 -11.78 0.98
CA ILE A 227 4.74 -11.51 1.32
C ILE A 227 4.67 -10.19 2.10
N LEU A 228 3.75 -9.31 1.68
CA LEU A 228 3.41 -8.10 2.41
C LEU A 228 2.67 -8.47 3.70
N SER A 229 3.01 -7.82 4.82
CA SER A 229 2.41 -8.14 6.13
C SER A 229 1.01 -7.56 6.27
N ILE A 230 0.11 -7.99 5.39
CA ILE A 230 -1.28 -7.56 5.25
C ILE A 230 -2.15 -8.77 5.58
N LYS A 231 -3.11 -8.61 6.49
CA LYS A 231 -3.92 -9.72 7.01
C LYS A 231 -4.55 -10.56 5.90
N GLU A 232 -5.22 -9.93 4.94
CA GLU A 232 -5.92 -10.59 3.84
C GLU A 232 -4.98 -11.37 2.93
N CYS A 233 -3.73 -10.88 2.75
CA CYS A 233 -2.71 -11.57 1.98
C CYS A 233 -2.17 -12.81 2.70
N ILE A 234 -1.95 -12.70 4.01
CA ILE A 234 -1.52 -13.83 4.85
C ILE A 234 -2.61 -14.91 4.86
N GLU A 235 -3.88 -14.52 5.02
CA GLU A 235 -5.01 -15.45 5.00
C GLU A 235 -5.17 -16.19 3.66
N ILE A 236 -4.86 -15.56 2.52
CA ILE A 236 -4.81 -16.25 1.23
C ILE A 236 -3.68 -17.28 1.20
N TYR A 237 -2.52 -16.95 1.76
CA TYR A 237 -1.35 -17.82 1.75
C TYR A 237 -1.45 -19.02 2.68
N GLU A 238 -2.18 -18.88 3.79
CA GLU A 238 -2.43 -19.95 4.74
C GLU A 238 -3.47 -20.97 4.25
N LYS A 239 -4.26 -20.61 3.21
CA LYS A 239 -5.19 -21.56 2.58
C LYS A 239 -4.44 -22.66 1.83
N PRO A 240 -4.96 -23.90 1.80
CA PRO A 240 -4.42 -24.96 0.97
C PRO A 240 -4.27 -24.52 -0.49
N MET A 241 -3.21 -24.98 -1.14
CA MET A 241 -3.00 -24.70 -2.56
C MET A 241 -4.12 -25.30 -3.41
N THR A 242 -4.69 -24.49 -4.31
CA THR A 242 -5.65 -24.95 -5.30
C THR A 242 -4.93 -25.66 -6.46
N GLU A 243 -5.64 -26.50 -7.21
CA GLU A 243 -5.10 -27.12 -8.43
C GLU A 243 -4.60 -26.08 -9.43
N GLU A 244 -5.33 -24.96 -9.56
CA GLU A 244 -4.93 -23.84 -10.40
C GLU A 244 -3.58 -23.26 -9.97
N ARG A 245 -3.40 -23.03 -8.66
CA ARG A 245 -2.13 -22.53 -8.12
C ARG A 245 -0.99 -23.51 -8.35
N ILE A 246 -1.24 -24.82 -8.21
CA ILE A 246 -0.25 -25.86 -8.53
C ILE A 246 0.13 -25.79 -10.02
N ARG A 247 -0.85 -25.73 -10.93
CA ARG A 247 -0.61 -25.61 -12.37
C ARG A 247 0.22 -24.38 -12.71
N ASN A 248 -0.12 -23.22 -12.15
CA ASN A 248 0.60 -21.96 -12.40
C ASN A 248 2.05 -22.03 -11.90
N ILE A 249 2.29 -22.63 -10.73
CA ILE A 249 3.65 -22.85 -10.22
C ILE A 249 4.44 -23.76 -11.16
N MET A 250 3.84 -24.86 -11.63
CA MET A 250 4.52 -25.77 -12.57
C MET A 250 4.84 -25.08 -13.90
N GLU A 251 3.91 -24.28 -14.44
CA GLU A 251 4.15 -23.50 -15.66
C GLU A 251 5.29 -22.48 -15.47
N ALA A 252 5.36 -21.82 -14.31
CA ALA A 252 6.46 -20.92 -13.98
C ALA A 252 7.81 -21.65 -13.99
N TYR A 253 7.88 -22.86 -13.43
CA TYR A 253 9.09 -23.68 -13.48
C TYR A 253 9.47 -24.08 -14.91
N GLU A 254 8.50 -24.45 -15.75
CA GLU A 254 8.77 -24.78 -17.16
C GLU A 254 9.31 -23.58 -17.95
N ILE A 255 8.75 -22.38 -17.74
CA ILE A 255 9.26 -21.13 -18.33
C ILE A 255 10.71 -20.88 -17.91
N CYS A 256 11.02 -21.16 -16.64
CA CYS A 256 12.32 -20.90 -16.04
C CYS A 256 13.37 -21.99 -16.30
N ARG A 257 12.99 -23.10 -16.94
CA ARG A 257 13.94 -24.18 -17.27
C ARG A 257 15.01 -23.69 -18.26
N PRO A 258 16.27 -24.09 -18.09
CA PRO A 258 17.30 -23.88 -19.10
C PRO A 258 16.86 -24.56 -20.40
N ARG A 259 16.90 -23.84 -21.52
CA ARG A 259 16.78 -24.49 -22.83
C ARG A 259 18.04 -25.32 -23.03
N THR A 260 17.92 -26.65 -23.02
CA THR A 260 18.98 -27.53 -23.51
C THR A 260 19.30 -27.12 -24.94
N LYS A 261 20.50 -26.59 -25.14
CA LYS A 261 21.07 -26.35 -26.48
C LYS A 261 21.42 -27.68 -27.13
#